data_AF-D2QML1-F1
#
_entry.id   AF-D2QML1-F1
#
_cell.length_a   1.000
_cell.length_b   1.000
_cell.length_c   1.000
_cell.angle_alpha   90.00
_cell.angle_beta   90.00
_cell.angle_gamma   90.00
#
_symmetry.space_group_name_H-M   'P 1'
#
loop_
_entity.id
_entity.type
_entity.pdbx_description
1 polymer ?
#
loop_
_entity_poly.entity_id
_entity_poly.type
_entity_poly.pdbx_seq_one_letter_code
_entity_poly.pdbx_strand_id
1 'polypeptide(L)'
;MMQLPARLPVDGQYMTPRESEIVWLYAQGLSATQIAERLNVSSKTINRHCENIRARFGLRGYHALLQFALKIRPELEKWVNSPIKMGKLAY
;
A
#
# COMPACT_ATOMS: atom_id res chain seq x y z
N MET A 1 11.57 -8.34 5.85
CA MET A 1 10.86 -7.53 4.82
C MET A 1 9.51 -8.17 4.53
N MET A 2 8.41 -7.44 4.74
CA MET A 2 7.06 -7.94 4.43
C MET A 2 6.85 -7.82 2.92
N GLN A 3 7.11 -8.90 2.18
CA GLN A 3 6.83 -8.89 0.74
C GLN A 3 5.31 -9.07 0.54
N LEU A 4 4.63 -7.98 0.19
CA LEU A 4 3.27 -8.03 -0.37
C LEU A 4 3.37 -8.47 -1.84
N PRO A 5 2.36 -9.19 -2.36
CA PRO A 5 2.41 -9.71 -3.72
C PRO A 5 2.61 -8.57 -4.72
N ALA A 6 3.35 -8.85 -5.81
CA ALA A 6 3.75 -7.84 -6.78
C ALA A 6 2.58 -7.12 -7.49
N ARG A 7 1.36 -7.62 -7.31
CA ARG A 7 0.13 -7.13 -7.93
C ARG A 7 -1.07 -7.40 -7.00
N LEU A 8 -1.31 -6.52 -6.04
CA LEU A 8 -2.52 -6.61 -5.21
C LEU A 8 -3.72 -6.05 -6.00
N PRO A 9 -4.76 -6.85 -6.30
CA PRO A 9 -5.94 -6.37 -7.02
C PRO A 9 -6.82 -5.52 -6.11
N VAL A 10 -7.05 -4.27 -6.47
CA VAL A 10 -7.90 -3.31 -5.76
C VAL A 10 -8.78 -2.60 -6.77
N ASP A 11 -10.11 -2.73 -6.62
CA ASP A 11 -11.10 -2.10 -7.51
C ASP A 11 -10.78 -2.33 -9.01
N GLY A 12 -10.30 -3.53 -9.38
CA GLY A 12 -9.94 -3.90 -10.76
C GLY A 12 -8.58 -3.39 -11.27
N GLN A 13 -7.78 -2.72 -10.43
CA GLN A 13 -6.42 -2.28 -10.73
C GLN A 13 -5.37 -2.98 -9.86
N TYR A 14 -4.13 -3.11 -10.35
CA TYR A 14 -3.04 -3.76 -9.61
C TYR A 14 -2.09 -2.75 -8.96
N MET A 15 -1.92 -2.86 -7.64
CA MET A 15 -0.86 -2.14 -6.92
C MET A 15 0.48 -2.84 -7.05
N THR A 16 1.54 -2.04 -7.18
CA THR A 16 2.91 -2.54 -7.05
C THR A 16 3.21 -2.89 -5.58
N PRO A 17 4.26 -3.71 -5.31
CA PRO A 17 4.59 -4.08 -3.93
C PRO A 17 4.80 -2.86 -3.03
N ARG A 18 5.53 -1.84 -3.51
CA ARG A 18 5.80 -0.62 -2.74
C ARG A 18 4.56 0.21 -2.47
N GLU A 19 3.63 0.31 -3.42
CA GLU A 19 2.38 1.03 -3.20
C GLU A 19 1.51 0.31 -2.17
N SER A 20 1.39 -1.01 -2.28
CA SER A 20 0.61 -1.80 -1.33
C SER A 20 1.20 -1.74 0.08
N GLU A 21 2.53 -1.72 0.22
CA GLU A 21 3.22 -1.57 1.50
C GLU A 21 2.95 -0.21 2.13
N ILE A 22 3.03 0.88 1.36
CA ILE A 22 2.74 2.22 1.84
C ILE A 22 1.27 2.34 2.26
N VAL A 23 0.33 1.87 1.43
CA VAL A 23 -1.11 1.93 1.73
C VAL A 23 -1.45 1.06 2.94
N TRP A 24 -0.82 -0.11 3.09
CA TRP A 24 -0.96 -0.94 4.28
C TRP A 24 -0.52 -0.21 5.54
N LEU A 25 0.64 0.43 5.54
CA LEU A 25 1.11 1.18 6.70
C LEU A 25 0.19 2.36 7.02
N TYR A 26 -0.36 3.03 6.01
CA TYR A 26 -1.42 4.03 6.21
C TYR A 26 -2.70 3.44 6.84
N ALA A 27 -3.12 2.24 6.41
CA ALA A 27 -4.28 1.55 6.97
C ALA A 27 -4.06 1.15 8.44
N GLN A 28 -2.81 0.97 8.86
CA GLN A 28 -2.42 0.75 10.26
C GLN A 28 -2.40 2.06 11.09
N GLY A 29 -2.70 3.21 10.48
CA GLY A 29 -2.72 4.52 11.15
C GLY A 29 -1.35 5.19 11.27
N LEU A 30 -0.34 4.73 10.53
CA LEU A 30 0.98 5.37 10.52
C LEU A 30 0.97 6.66 9.68
N SER A 31 1.65 7.68 10.17
CA SER A 31 1.90 8.93 9.44
C SER A 31 2.99 8.75 8.37
N ALA A 32 3.02 9.66 7.39
CA ALA A 32 4.05 9.65 6.33
C ALA A 32 5.48 9.62 6.89
N THR A 33 5.72 10.30 8.02
CA THR A 33 7.02 10.33 8.69
C THR A 33 7.38 8.98 9.30
N GLN A 34 6.46 8.32 10.00
CA GLN A 34 6.68 6.99 10.56
C GLN A 34 6.85 5.92 9.46
N ILE A 35 6.11 6.07 8.35
CA ILE A 35 6.26 5.22 7.17
C ILE A 35 7.65 5.41 6.56
N ALA A 36 8.10 6.66 6.44
CA ALA A 36 9.42 6.99 5.92
C ALA A 36 10.54 6.36 6.76
N GLU A 37 10.46 6.48 8.09
CA GLU A 37 11.39 5.83 9.02
C GLU A 37 11.39 4.31 8.85
N ARG A 38 10.21 3.69 8.77
CA ARG A 38 10.07 2.23 8.68
C ARG A 38 10.57 1.65 7.36
N LEU A 39 10.40 2.41 6.27
CA LEU A 39 10.86 2.03 4.93
C LEU A 39 12.30 2.50 4.64
N ASN A 40 12.94 3.20 5.60
CA ASN A 40 14.26 3.81 5.47
C ASN A 40 14.37 4.71 4.23
N VAL A 41 13.36 5.55 4.00
CA VAL A 41 13.30 6.53 2.90
C VAL A 41 12.91 7.90 3.43
N SER A 42 13.05 8.95 2.62
CA SER A 42 12.63 10.29 3.03
C SER A 42 11.09 10.45 3.04
N SER A 43 10.57 11.31 3.89
CA SER A 43 9.15 11.71 3.87
C SER A 43 8.73 12.31 2.51
N LYS A 44 9.65 12.97 1.81
CA LYS A 44 9.47 13.44 0.43
C LYS A 44 9.25 12.29 -0.55
N THR A 45 9.99 11.20 -0.39
CA THR A 45 9.82 9.98 -1.19
C THR A 45 8.45 9.35 -0.94
N ILE A 46 8.02 9.28 0.33
CA ILE A 46 6.67 8.81 0.68
C ILE A 46 5.59 9.69 0.04
N ASN A 47 5.70 11.02 0.14
CA ASN A 47 4.75 11.94 -0.50
C ASN A 47 4.66 11.71 -2.01
N ARG A 48 5.79 11.52 -2.70
CA ARG A 48 5.82 11.22 -4.13
C ARG A 48 5.17 9.87 -4.47
N HIS A 49 5.37 8.84 -3.64
CA HIS A 49 4.63 7.60 -3.79
C HIS A 49 3.13 7.79 -3.58
N CYS A 50 2.72 8.57 -2.58
CA CYS A 50 1.33 8.90 -2.32
C CYS A 50 0.69 9.64 -3.50
N GLU A 51 1.40 10.60 -4.10
CA GLU A 51 0.95 11.32 -5.30
C GLU A 51 0.76 10.36 -6.49
N ASN A 52 1.73 9.47 -6.73
CA ASN A 52 1.63 8.48 -7.79
C ASN A 52 0.45 7.53 -7.58
N ILE A 53 0.22 7.06 -6.34
CA ILE A 53 -0.93 6.22 -6.00
C ILE A 53 -2.23 6.99 -6.26
N ARG A 54 -2.33 8.24 -5.78
CA ARG A 54 -3.51 9.06 -5.99
C ARG A 54 -3.80 9.28 -7.48
N ALA A 55 -2.77 9.58 -8.27
CA ALA A 55 -2.91 9.77 -9.71
C ALA A 55 -3.39 8.48 -10.41
N ARG A 56 -2.83 7.32 -10.04
CA ARG A 56 -3.21 6.03 -10.64
C ARG A 56 -4.63 5.59 -10.29
N PHE A 57 -5.03 5.77 -9.04
CA PHE A 57 -6.35 5.37 -8.54
C PHE A 57 -7.39 6.51 -8.62
N GLY A 58 -7.06 7.65 -9.25
CA GLY A 58 -7.96 8.79 -9.39
C GLY A 58 -8.39 9.44 -8.07
N LEU A 59 -7.63 9.25 -6.99
CA LEU A 59 -7.97 9.75 -5.65
C LEU A 59 -7.71 11.26 -5.57
N ARG A 60 -8.71 12.02 -5.10
CA ARG A 60 -8.62 13.48 -4.95
C ARG A 60 -8.61 13.89 -3.48
N GLY A 61 -7.59 14.63 -3.08
CA GLY A 61 -7.48 15.23 -1.75
C GLY A 61 -6.42 14.60 -0.84
N TYR A 62 -6.07 15.32 0.22
CA TYR A 62 -5.00 14.97 1.15
C TYR A 62 -5.29 13.66 1.93
N HIS A 63 -6.54 13.51 2.39
CA HIS A 63 -7.01 12.34 3.15
C HIS A 63 -7.48 11.19 2.25
N ALA A 64 -7.48 11.35 0.94
CA ALA A 64 -8.01 10.35 0.02
C ALA A 64 -7.22 9.04 0.10
N LEU A 65 -5.91 9.11 0.34
CA LEU A 65 -5.08 7.91 0.52
C LEU A 65 -5.44 7.15 1.80
N LEU A 66 -5.74 7.86 2.89
CA LEU A 66 -6.13 7.25 4.16
C LEU A 66 -7.52 6.60 4.03
N GLN A 67 -8.48 7.29 3.44
CA GLN A 67 -9.83 6.74 3.17
C GLN A 67 -9.75 5.50 2.29
N PHE A 68 -8.92 5.56 1.25
CA PHE A 68 -8.68 4.43 0.37
C PHE A 68 -7.99 3.27 1.10
N ALA A 69 -6.97 3.55 1.92
CA ALA A 69 -6.31 2.55 2.76
C ALA A 69 -7.30 1.82 3.69
N LEU A 70 -8.23 2.56 4.30
CA LEU A 70 -9.29 2.01 5.14
C LEU A 70 -10.30 1.17 4.35
N LYS A 71 -10.69 1.64 3.15
CA LYS A 71 -11.60 0.90 2.26
C LYS A 71 -11.03 -0.47 1.88
N ILE A 72 -9.73 -0.52 1.61
CA ILE A 72 -9.07 -1.75 1.12
C ILE A 72 -8.48 -2.60 2.25
N ARG A 73 -8.47 -2.09 3.49
CA ARG A 73 -7.99 -2.81 4.67
C ARG A 73 -8.48 -4.27 4.75
N PRO A 74 -9.77 -4.60 4.60
CA PRO A 74 -10.22 -5.99 4.65
C PRO A 74 -9.60 -6.85 3.55
N GLU A 75 -9.38 -6.31 2.35
CA GLU A 75 -8.67 -7.02 1.28
C GLU A 75 -7.19 -7.23 1.64
N LEU A 76 -6.52 -6.21 2.18
CA LEU A 76 -5.14 -6.32 2.64
C LEU A 76 -5.00 -7.35 3.78
N GLU A 77 -5.93 -7.39 4.72
CA GLU A 77 -5.96 -8.36 5.82
C GLU A 77 -6.14 -9.79 5.29
N LYS A 78 -7.02 -10.01 4.29
CA LYS A 78 -7.13 -11.32 3.61
C LYS A 78 -5.78 -11.75 3.03
N TRP A 79 -5.03 -10.83 2.41
CA TRP A 79 -3.72 -11.14 1.82
C TRP A 79 -2.62 -11.33 2.87
N VAL A 80 -2.63 -10.58 3.96
CA VAL A 80 -1.65 -10.70 5.04
C VAL A 80 -1.84 -12.00 5.83
N ASN A 81 -3.10 -12.38 6.06
CA ASN A 81 -3.46 -13.58 6.83
C ASN A 81 -3.64 -14.84 5.96
N SER A 82 -3.50 -14.74 4.64
CA SER A 82 -3.62 -15.89 3.75
C SER A 82 -2.34 -16.77 3.79
N PRO A 83 -2.49 -18.10 3.90
CA PRO A 83 -1.36 -19.04 3.90
C PRO A 83 -0.62 -19.12 2.54
N ILE A 84 -1.14 -18.46 1.50
CA ILE A 84 -0.58 -18.47 0.14
C ILE A 84 0.79 -17.75 0.05
N LYS A 85 1.25 -17.07 1.12
CA LYS A 85 2.58 -16.42 1.17
C LYS A 85 3.77 -17.39 1.10
N MET A 86 3.58 -18.69 1.27
CA MET A 86 4.59 -19.70 0.96
C MET A 86 4.27 -20.39 -0.37
N GLY A 87 4.76 -19.85 -1.48
CA GLY A 87 5.12 -20.74 -2.58
C GLY A 87 4.99 -20.29 -4.02
N LYS A 88 4.31 -19.20 -4.39
CA LYS A 88 4.18 -18.87 -5.84
C LYS A 88 4.10 -17.39 -6.16
N LEU A 89 5.24 -16.82 -6.55
CA LEU A 89 5.33 -15.90 -7.69
C LEU A 89 6.47 -16.37 -8.58
N ALA A 90 6.28 -17.54 -9.18
CA ALA A 90 7.02 -17.97 -10.36
C ALA A 90 5.99 -18.01 -11.49
N TYR A 91 5.91 -16.93 -12.26
CA TYR A 91 5.52 -16.87 -13.68
C TYR A 91 6.01 -15.53 -14.23
#